data_AF-A0A5S4GL68-F1
#
_entry.id   AF-A0A5S4GL68-F1
#
_cell.length_a   1.000
_cell.length_b   1.000
_cell.length_c   1.000
_cell.angle_alpha   90.00
_cell.angle_beta   90.00
_cell.angle_gamma   90.00
#
_symmetry.space_group_name_H-M   'P 1'
#
loop_
_entity.id
_entity.type
_entity.pdbx_description
1 polymer ?
#
loop_
_entity_poly.entity_id
_entity_poly.type
_entity_poly.pdbx_seq_one_letter_code
_entity_poly.pdbx_strand_id
1 'polypeptide(L)'
;MWAALRIPGVSWWSLLPPAAFPRIDLFTTLRPRVFADQVAWTAGLTAALILGYVLWATRRFLLVLPLAAALAATGTATLGLHDSGGAAVRTADAEPVCREWPLVVCVHPALQNALPRLTEEMVPLAARLNGTPGAFTAVRQRPGWAPVEVTGGTAFVHLDEGLSPGYAARAARQISHALKDPSMCAAASPGGYRALVDAWLLGDDPPSIDDTRAARRFASWSEQWRRAWLRHHFTEYRNCALGPDDFRPTQPKKHRAPEMSRRALNRT
;
A
#
# COMPACT_ATOMS: atom_id res chain seq x y z
N MET A 1 -14.55 -15.11 19.92
CA MET A 1 -15.31 -13.88 20.26
C MET A 1 -14.57 -12.99 21.25
N TRP A 2 -14.01 -13.52 22.35
CA TRP A 2 -13.31 -12.73 23.38
C TRP A 2 -11.99 -12.05 22.97
N ALA A 3 -11.26 -12.57 21.97
CA ALA A 3 -10.01 -11.96 21.50
C ALA A 3 -10.21 -10.70 20.62
N ALA A 4 -11.37 -10.57 19.96
CA ALA A 4 -11.65 -9.48 19.00
C ALA A 4 -12.00 -8.15 19.69
N LEU A 5 -12.33 -8.16 20.98
CA LEU A 5 -12.63 -6.97 21.78
C LEU A 5 -11.38 -6.37 22.45
N ARG A 6 -10.20 -6.97 22.24
CA ARG A 6 -8.94 -6.47 22.80
C ARG A 6 -8.31 -5.48 21.83
N ILE A 7 -8.53 -4.20 22.06
CA ILE A 7 -7.81 -3.13 21.35
C ILE A 7 -6.38 -3.09 21.91
N PRO A 8 -5.34 -3.30 21.11
CA PRO A 8 -3.95 -3.20 21.55
C PRO A 8 -3.64 -1.80 22.12
N GLY A 9 -2.95 -1.71 23.24
CA GLY A 9 -2.39 -0.45 23.75
C GLY A 9 -3.32 0.46 24.57
N VAL A 10 -4.61 0.13 24.74
CA VAL A 10 -5.56 0.99 25.50
C VAL A 10 -6.05 0.39 26.83
N SER A 11 -5.73 -0.87 27.13
CA SER A 11 -6.27 -1.56 28.31
C SER A 11 -5.29 -2.59 28.88
N TRP A 12 -5.14 -2.65 30.21
CA TRP A 12 -4.29 -3.64 30.90
C TRP A 12 -4.72 -5.09 30.61
N TRP A 13 -5.98 -5.29 30.20
CA TRP A 13 -6.52 -6.57 29.74
C TRP A 13 -5.87 -7.07 28.45
N SER A 14 -5.23 -6.18 27.66
CA SER A 14 -4.46 -6.57 26.46
C SER A 14 -3.15 -7.31 26.80
N LEU A 15 -2.72 -7.26 28.06
CA LEU A 15 -1.53 -7.95 28.57
C LEU A 15 -1.83 -9.39 29.06
N LEU A 16 -3.12 -9.76 29.17
CA LEU A 16 -3.50 -11.09 29.64
C LEU A 16 -3.26 -12.16 28.55
N PRO A 17 -2.55 -13.26 28.87
CA PRO A 17 -2.37 -14.36 27.93
C PRO A 17 -3.71 -14.98 27.49
N PRO A 18 -3.74 -15.62 26.31
CA PRO A 18 -2.74 -15.49 25.25
C PRO A 18 -2.82 -14.09 24.62
N ALA A 19 -1.69 -13.52 24.20
CA ALA A 19 -1.69 -12.33 23.36
C ALA A 19 -2.58 -12.59 22.14
N ALA A 20 -3.35 -11.58 21.73
CA ALA A 20 -4.10 -11.69 20.49
C ALA A 20 -3.11 -11.97 19.36
N PHE A 21 -3.29 -13.08 18.66
CA PHE A 21 -2.57 -13.35 17.42
C PHE A 21 -3.25 -12.52 16.33
N PRO A 22 -2.67 -11.40 15.84
CA PRO A 22 -2.96 -11.04 14.47
C PRO A 22 -2.55 -12.23 13.61
N ARG A 23 -3.27 -12.44 12.49
CA ARG A 23 -2.91 -13.45 11.51
C ARG A 23 -1.40 -13.31 11.21
N ILE A 24 -0.67 -14.44 11.22
CA ILE A 24 0.74 -14.41 10.86
C ILE A 24 0.79 -14.08 9.37
N ASP A 25 1.13 -12.84 9.06
CA ASP A 25 1.26 -12.36 7.69
C ASP A 25 2.67 -12.65 7.15
N LEU A 26 2.81 -12.72 5.83
CA LEU A 26 4.06 -12.96 5.08
C LEU A 26 5.26 -12.16 5.58
N PHE A 27 5.04 -10.92 6.01
CA PHE A 27 6.10 -10.02 6.47
C PHE A 27 6.31 -10.06 7.97
N THR A 28 5.83 -11.11 8.63
CA THR A 28 5.84 -11.18 10.07
C THR A 28 6.31 -12.52 10.61
N THR A 29 7.06 -12.48 11.71
CA THR A 29 7.53 -13.66 12.42
C THR A 29 7.19 -13.55 13.91
N LEU A 30 7.07 -14.70 14.56
CA LEU A 30 6.83 -14.78 15.99
C LEU A 30 8.02 -14.21 16.78
N ARG A 31 7.73 -13.56 17.91
CA ARG A 31 8.72 -13.15 18.92
C ARG A 31 8.78 -14.23 20.02
N PRO A 32 9.77 -15.13 20.04
CA PRO A 32 9.82 -16.26 21.00
C PRO A 32 9.81 -15.79 22.46
N ARG A 33 10.41 -14.62 22.72
CA ARG A 33 10.47 -14.01 24.05
C ARG A 33 9.10 -13.69 24.63
N VAL A 34 8.14 -13.24 23.81
CA VAL A 34 6.77 -12.94 24.27
C VAL A 34 6.06 -14.21 24.73
N PHE A 35 6.31 -15.35 24.06
CA PHE A 35 5.76 -16.64 24.48
C PHE A 35 6.41 -17.14 25.77
N ALA A 36 7.74 -16.99 25.90
CA ALA A 36 8.45 -17.32 27.14
C ALA A 36 7.92 -16.49 28.32
N ASP A 37 7.72 -15.19 28.12
CA ASP A 37 7.17 -14.31 29.14
C ASP A 37 5.72 -14.69 29.48
N GLN A 38 4.88 -15.08 28.51
CA GLN A 38 3.53 -15.58 28.80
C GLN A 38 3.52 -16.87 29.62
N VAL A 39 4.36 -17.85 29.26
CA VAL A 39 4.49 -19.10 30.00
C VAL A 39 4.97 -18.82 31.43
N ALA A 40 6.01 -18.00 31.58
CA ALA A 40 6.56 -17.60 32.87
C ALA A 40 5.53 -16.86 33.74
N TRP A 41 4.75 -15.95 33.13
CA TRP A 41 3.67 -15.23 33.81
C TRP A 41 2.57 -16.18 34.31
N THR A 42 2.09 -17.10 33.44
CA THR A 42 1.05 -18.06 33.83
C THR A 42 1.54 -19.03 34.90
N ALA A 43 2.75 -19.57 34.75
CA ALA A 43 3.32 -20.52 35.69
C ALA A 43 3.60 -19.85 37.05
N GLY A 44 4.13 -18.63 37.03
CA GLY A 44 4.38 -17.82 38.22
C GLY A 44 3.09 -17.50 38.97
N LEU A 45 2.04 -17.06 38.27
CA LEU A 45 0.76 -16.73 38.89
C LEU A 45 0.07 -17.96 39.47
N THR A 46 0.03 -19.07 38.74
CA THR A 46 -0.54 -20.33 39.24
C THR A 46 0.22 -20.84 40.46
N ALA A 47 1.56 -20.82 40.42
CA ALA A 47 2.38 -21.21 41.56
C ALA A 47 2.14 -20.28 42.76
N ALA A 48 2.05 -18.97 42.57
CA ALA A 48 1.79 -18.01 43.64
C ALA A 48 0.42 -18.23 44.30
N LEU A 49 -0.62 -18.53 43.50
CA LEU A 49 -1.95 -18.86 44.02
C LEU A 49 -1.94 -20.16 44.85
N ILE A 50 -1.30 -21.22 44.33
CA ILE A 50 -1.19 -22.50 45.05
C ILE A 50 -0.40 -22.33 46.34
N LEU A 51 0.77 -21.71 46.28
CA LEU A 51 1.65 -21.50 47.43
C LEU A 51 1.03 -20.57 48.47
N GLY A 52 0.36 -19.49 48.04
CA GLY A 52 -0.38 -18.59 48.91
C GLY A 52 -1.51 -19.29 49.64
N TYR A 53 -2.27 -20.14 48.94
CA TYR A 53 -3.33 -20.95 49.54
C TYR A 53 -2.77 -21.94 50.58
N VAL A 54 -1.70 -22.67 50.23
CA VAL A 54 -1.07 -23.63 51.15
C VAL A 54 -0.45 -22.92 52.36
N LEU A 55 0.21 -21.78 52.15
CA LEU A 55 0.76 -20.96 53.24
C LEU A 55 -0.34 -20.47 54.19
N TRP A 56 -1.47 -20.02 53.65
CA TRP A 56 -2.62 -19.60 54.44
C TRP A 56 -3.23 -20.75 55.24
N ALA A 57 -3.40 -21.93 54.62
CA ALA A 57 -4.00 -23.11 55.25
C ALA A 57 -3.09 -23.77 56.30
N THR A 58 -1.78 -23.83 56.04
CA THR A 58 -0.82 -24.58 56.89
C THR A 58 0.02 -23.69 57.80
N ARG A 59 -0.02 -22.36 57.61
CA ARG A 59 0.81 -21.36 58.31
C ARG A 59 2.32 -21.63 58.26
N ARG A 60 2.79 -22.40 57.27
CA ARG A 60 4.21 -22.79 57.11
C ARG A 60 5.03 -21.68 56.45
N PHE A 61 5.73 -20.87 57.26
CA PHE A 61 6.56 -19.74 56.80
C PHE A 61 7.68 -20.11 55.81
N LEU A 62 8.13 -21.37 55.77
CA LEU A 62 9.11 -21.83 54.77
C LEU A 62 8.64 -21.65 53.32
N LEU A 63 7.32 -21.56 53.09
CA LEU A 63 6.74 -21.32 51.76
C LEU A 63 6.84 -19.87 51.29
N VAL A 64 7.31 -18.95 52.13
CA VAL A 64 7.49 -17.53 51.76
C VAL A 64 8.52 -17.36 50.64
N LEU A 65 9.61 -18.13 50.67
CA LEU A 65 10.67 -18.03 49.67
C LEU A 65 10.22 -18.50 48.27
N PRO A 66 9.61 -19.69 48.09
CA PRO A 66 9.08 -20.09 46.79
C PRO A 66 7.91 -19.20 46.33
N LEU A 67 7.10 -18.67 47.26
CA LEU A 67 6.05 -17.70 46.93
C LEU A 67 6.64 -16.39 46.38
N ALA A 68 7.69 -15.86 47.02
CA ALA A 68 8.40 -14.68 46.55
C ALA A 68 9.02 -14.90 45.16
N ALA A 69 9.61 -16.07 44.92
CA ALA A 69 10.14 -16.43 43.61
C ALA A 69 9.05 -16.49 42.52
N ALA A 70 7.89 -17.08 42.83
CA ALA A 70 6.75 -17.14 41.91
C ALA A 70 6.19 -15.75 41.57
N LEU A 71 6.09 -14.86 42.56
CA LEU A 71 5.70 -13.47 42.36
C LEU A 71 6.73 -12.69 41.54
N ALA A 72 8.04 -12.90 41.78
CA ALA A 72 9.11 -12.29 41.01
C ALA A 72 9.10 -12.73 39.54
N ALA A 73 8.88 -14.02 39.27
CA ALA A 73 8.72 -14.54 37.91
C ALA A 73 7.53 -13.91 37.19
N THR A 74 6.40 -13.75 37.89
CA THR A 74 5.21 -13.07 37.34
C THR A 74 5.48 -11.60 37.05
N GLY A 75 6.15 -10.89 37.96
CA GLY A 75 6.49 -9.48 37.81
C GLY A 75 7.45 -9.22 36.66
N THR A 76 8.53 -10.00 36.56
CA THR A 76 9.52 -9.88 35.47
C THR A 76 8.91 -10.17 34.10
N ALA A 77 8.07 -11.20 34.01
CA ALA A 77 7.33 -11.50 32.79
C ALA A 77 6.33 -10.40 32.42
N THR A 78 5.67 -9.77 33.41
CA THR A 78 4.76 -8.63 33.18
C THR A 78 5.51 -7.45 32.57
N LEU A 79 6.72 -7.14 33.07
CA LEU A 79 7.57 -6.09 32.53
C LEU A 79 8.01 -6.42 31.09
N GLY A 80 8.45 -7.65 30.81
CA GLY A 80 8.82 -8.08 29.45
C GLY A 80 7.66 -8.01 28.46
N LEU A 81 6.44 -8.36 28.89
CA LEU A 81 5.23 -8.20 28.11
C LEU A 81 4.86 -6.73 27.87
N HIS A 82 5.11 -5.87 28.87
CA HIS A 82 4.87 -4.44 28.74
C HIS A 82 5.85 -3.77 27.77
N ASP A 83 7.14 -4.08 27.88
CA ASP A 83 8.21 -3.58 27.00
C ASP A 83 8.00 -4.01 25.54
N SER A 84 7.45 -5.21 25.34
CA SER A 84 7.11 -5.72 24.01
C SER A 84 5.76 -5.20 23.48
N GLY A 85 5.03 -4.39 24.26
CA GLY A 85 3.70 -3.89 23.92
C GLY A 85 2.65 -5.00 23.75
N GLY A 86 2.90 -6.20 24.26
CA GLY A 86 2.07 -7.39 24.03
C GLY A 86 2.09 -7.91 22.59
N ALA A 87 2.95 -7.38 21.71
CA ALA A 87 3.02 -7.77 20.31
C ALA A 87 3.75 -9.12 20.14
N ALA A 88 3.00 -10.21 19.94
CA ALA A 88 3.55 -11.54 19.71
C ALA A 88 4.32 -11.70 18.38
N VAL A 89 4.26 -10.67 17.54
CA VAL A 89 4.70 -10.68 16.15
C VAL A 89 5.68 -9.52 15.90
N ARG A 90 6.75 -9.76 15.15
CA ARG A 90 7.67 -8.74 14.63
C ARG A 90 7.72 -8.80 13.11
N THR A 91 8.21 -7.75 12.46
CA THR A 91 8.56 -7.80 11.04
C THR A 91 9.61 -8.88 10.80
N ALA A 92 9.36 -9.73 9.80
CA ALA A 92 10.34 -10.68 9.30
C ALA A 92 11.20 -9.98 8.24
N ASP A 93 12.51 -9.99 8.45
CA ASP A 93 13.45 -9.55 7.43
C ASP A 93 13.63 -10.70 6.44
N ALA A 94 12.89 -10.66 5.33
CA ALA A 94 13.08 -11.56 4.21
C ALA A 94 13.76 -10.78 3.08
N GLU A 95 14.86 -11.32 2.57
CA GLU A 95 15.49 -10.77 1.37
C GLU A 95 14.51 -10.92 0.18
N PRO A 96 14.15 -9.83 -0.51
CA PRO A 96 13.16 -9.91 -1.57
C PRO A 96 13.72 -10.65 -2.80
N VAL A 97 12.87 -11.41 -3.48
CA VAL A 97 13.20 -12.01 -4.78
C VAL A 97 12.79 -11.04 -5.88
N CYS A 98 13.76 -10.66 -6.72
CA CYS A 98 13.57 -9.66 -7.75
C CYS A 98 13.73 -10.26 -9.16
N ARG A 99 12.93 -9.75 -10.09
CA ARG A 99 13.15 -9.87 -11.53
C ARG A 99 13.56 -8.51 -12.06
N GLU A 100 14.74 -8.40 -12.65
CA GLU A 100 15.34 -7.09 -12.99
C GLU A 100 14.93 -6.55 -14.38
N TRP A 101 14.53 -7.43 -15.30
CA TRP A 101 14.18 -7.08 -16.68
C TRP A 101 12.74 -7.48 -17.02
N PRO A 102 11.96 -6.63 -17.74
CA PRO A 102 12.30 -5.31 -18.31
C PRO A 102 12.11 -4.11 -17.37
N LEU A 103 11.56 -4.34 -16.17
CA LEU A 103 11.57 -3.41 -15.04
C LEU A 103 11.83 -4.21 -13.76
N VAL A 104 12.34 -3.57 -12.71
CA VAL A 104 12.69 -4.26 -11.47
C VAL A 104 11.42 -4.57 -10.68
N VAL A 105 11.02 -5.84 -10.56
CA VAL A 105 9.87 -6.25 -9.74
C VAL A 105 10.36 -7.13 -8.60
N CYS A 106 10.20 -6.68 -7.37
CA CYS A 106 10.62 -7.38 -6.17
C CYS A 106 9.43 -7.76 -5.29
N VAL A 107 9.36 -9.04 -4.91
CA VAL A 107 8.32 -9.58 -4.03
C VAL A 107 8.93 -10.39 -2.90
N HIS A 108 8.13 -10.69 -1.89
CA HIS A 108 8.49 -11.62 -0.83
C HIS A 108 8.79 -13.02 -1.42
N PRO A 109 9.80 -13.77 -0.93
CA PRO A 109 10.17 -15.09 -1.49
C PRO A 109 9.00 -16.07 -1.64
N ALA A 110 8.08 -16.10 -0.66
CA ALA A 110 6.88 -16.95 -0.72
C ALA A 110 5.94 -16.64 -1.90
N LEU A 111 6.05 -15.45 -2.51
CA LEU A 111 5.26 -15.01 -3.65
C LEU A 111 6.07 -14.98 -4.96
N GLN A 112 7.23 -15.63 -5.03
CA GLN A 112 8.07 -15.63 -6.25
C GLN A 112 7.30 -16.05 -7.51
N ASN A 113 6.32 -16.96 -7.40
CA ASN A 113 5.48 -17.42 -8.50
C ASN A 113 4.57 -16.31 -9.06
N ALA A 114 4.39 -15.22 -8.33
CA ALA A 114 3.62 -14.05 -8.75
C ALA A 114 4.37 -13.19 -9.77
N LEU A 115 5.71 -13.27 -9.80
CA LEU A 115 6.59 -12.37 -10.56
C LEU A 115 6.30 -12.30 -12.06
N PRO A 116 6.09 -13.43 -12.79
CA PRO A 116 5.86 -13.37 -14.23
C PRO A 116 4.63 -12.52 -14.58
N ARG A 117 3.49 -12.81 -13.93
CA ARG A 117 2.23 -12.12 -14.21
C ARG A 117 2.23 -10.68 -13.70
N LEU A 118 2.91 -10.38 -12.58
CA LEU A 118 3.10 -9.00 -12.14
C LEU A 118 3.92 -8.21 -13.16
N THR A 119 5.01 -8.80 -13.65
CA THR A 119 5.86 -8.14 -14.64
C THR A 119 5.07 -7.83 -15.91
N GLU A 120 4.27 -8.79 -16.41
CA GLU A 120 3.39 -8.60 -17.57
C GLU A 120 2.42 -7.41 -17.40
N GLU A 121 1.79 -7.27 -16.23
CA GLU A 121 0.86 -6.15 -15.99
C GLU A 121 1.57 -4.80 -15.75
N MET A 122 2.76 -4.82 -15.15
CA MET A 122 3.46 -3.58 -14.78
C MET A 122 4.19 -2.92 -15.96
N VAL A 123 4.66 -3.71 -16.93
CA VAL A 123 5.33 -3.20 -18.14
C VAL A 123 4.50 -2.16 -18.90
N PRO A 124 3.26 -2.44 -19.32
CA PRO A 124 2.47 -1.47 -20.08
C PRO A 124 2.15 -0.23 -19.25
N LEU A 125 1.87 -0.38 -17.95
CA LEU A 125 1.62 0.74 -17.05
C LEU A 125 2.86 1.65 -16.93
N ALA A 126 4.04 1.07 -16.69
CA ALA A 126 5.30 1.82 -16.62
C ALA A 126 5.60 2.54 -17.94
N ALA A 127 5.35 1.88 -19.08
CA ALA A 127 5.54 2.48 -20.39
C ALA A 127 4.64 3.70 -20.63
N ARG A 128 3.35 3.61 -20.23
CA ARG A 128 2.37 4.70 -20.34
C ARG A 128 2.72 5.89 -19.46
N LEU A 129 3.24 5.64 -18.26
CA LEU A 129 3.64 6.67 -17.31
C LEU A 129 5.03 7.26 -17.56
N ASN A 130 5.83 6.66 -18.44
CA ASN A 130 7.19 7.12 -18.71
C ASN A 130 7.22 8.59 -19.16
N GLY A 131 8.11 9.38 -18.54
CA GLY A 131 8.24 10.81 -18.75
C GLY A 131 7.23 11.67 -17.99
N THR A 132 6.39 11.07 -17.14
CA THR A 132 5.55 11.80 -16.18
C THR A 132 6.23 11.83 -14.79
N PRO A 133 5.82 12.73 -13.88
CA PRO A 133 6.22 12.65 -12.47
C PRO A 133 5.85 11.34 -11.76
N GLY A 134 4.87 10.60 -12.28
CA GLY A 134 4.49 9.27 -11.80
C GLY A 134 5.25 8.10 -12.43
N ALA A 135 6.30 8.37 -13.21
CA ALA A 135 7.10 7.33 -13.84
C ALA A 135 7.83 6.48 -12.79
N PHE A 136 7.91 5.18 -13.05
CA PHE A 136 8.66 4.24 -12.22
C PHE A 136 9.39 3.21 -13.09
N THR A 137 10.50 2.70 -12.56
CA THR A 137 11.31 1.62 -13.14
C THR A 137 11.44 0.42 -12.21
N ALA A 138 10.93 0.55 -10.98
CA ALA A 138 10.88 -0.52 -9.99
C ALA A 138 9.49 -0.64 -9.36
N VAL A 139 9.10 -1.87 -9.02
CA VAL A 139 7.91 -2.22 -8.25
C VAL A 139 8.36 -3.07 -7.07
N ARG A 140 7.99 -2.67 -5.85
CA ARG A 140 8.33 -3.40 -4.63
C ARG A 140 7.08 -3.73 -3.83
N GLN A 141 6.97 -4.99 -3.41
CA GLN A 141 5.94 -5.38 -2.45
C GLN A 141 6.23 -4.73 -1.09
N ARG A 142 5.18 -4.24 -0.44
CA ARG A 142 5.18 -3.84 0.97
C ARG A 142 4.12 -4.60 1.76
N PRO A 143 4.26 -4.67 3.10
CA PRO A 143 3.21 -5.16 3.98
C PRO A 143 1.93 -4.33 3.84
N GLY A 144 0.76 -4.95 4.05
CA GLY A 144 -0.54 -4.28 3.84
C GLY A 144 -0.83 -3.07 4.73
N TRP A 145 -0.07 -2.86 5.81
CA TRP A 145 -0.17 -1.68 6.69
C TRP A 145 0.65 -0.48 6.21
N ALA A 146 1.60 -0.69 5.29
CA ALA A 146 2.39 0.39 4.73
C ALA A 146 1.57 1.17 3.68
N PRO A 147 1.89 2.44 3.40
CA PRO A 147 1.22 3.15 2.32
C PRO A 147 1.66 2.63 0.95
N VAL A 148 0.69 2.55 0.04
CA VAL A 148 0.94 2.42 -1.41
C VAL A 148 1.30 3.80 -1.94
N GLU A 149 2.46 3.92 -2.56
CA GLU A 149 2.98 5.18 -3.07
C GLU A 149 3.88 4.95 -4.29
N VAL A 150 4.06 5.99 -5.11
CA VAL A 150 5.07 6.02 -6.16
C VAL A 150 6.05 7.14 -5.83
N THR A 151 7.28 6.79 -5.47
CA THR A 151 8.29 7.75 -5.07
C THR A 151 9.68 7.30 -5.49
N GLY A 152 10.55 8.23 -5.89
CA GLY A 152 11.91 7.94 -6.32
C GLY A 152 11.99 6.91 -7.47
N GLY A 153 11.01 6.89 -8.38
CA GLY A 153 10.96 5.91 -9.48
C GLY A 153 10.62 4.48 -9.04
N THR A 154 10.16 4.28 -7.80
CA THR A 154 9.70 2.98 -7.29
C THR A 154 8.22 3.06 -6.93
N ALA A 155 7.43 2.12 -7.44
CA ALA A 155 6.04 1.92 -7.05
C ALA A 155 5.95 0.84 -5.96
N PHE A 156 5.30 1.18 -4.84
CA PHE A 156 5.09 0.24 -3.74
C PHE A 156 3.67 -0.32 -3.80
N VAL A 157 3.53 -1.65 -3.73
CA VAL A 157 2.23 -2.34 -3.87
C VAL A 157 2.02 -3.37 -2.77
N HIS A 158 0.76 -3.70 -2.52
CA HIS A 158 0.36 -4.80 -1.64
C HIS A 158 -0.07 -6.00 -2.47
N LEU A 159 0.38 -7.17 -2.04
CA LEU A 159 -0.02 -8.46 -2.60
C LEU A 159 -0.55 -9.33 -1.46
N ASP A 160 -1.71 -9.91 -1.68
CA ASP A 160 -2.31 -10.88 -0.76
C ASP A 160 -1.57 -12.22 -0.85
N GLU A 161 -1.47 -12.92 0.28
CA GLU A 161 -0.73 -14.19 0.35
C GLU A 161 -1.31 -15.27 -0.59
N GLY A 162 -2.63 -15.28 -0.72
CA GLY A 162 -3.35 -16.24 -1.55
C GLY A 162 -3.35 -15.92 -3.05
N LEU A 163 -2.77 -14.79 -3.48
CA LEU A 163 -2.74 -14.34 -4.87
C LEU A 163 -4.10 -14.49 -5.58
N SER A 164 -5.17 -14.06 -4.92
CA SER A 164 -6.54 -14.23 -5.41
C SER A 164 -6.66 -13.80 -6.89
N PRO A 165 -7.52 -14.44 -7.71
CA PRO A 165 -7.60 -14.17 -9.14
C PRO A 165 -7.63 -12.67 -9.48
N GLY A 166 -6.82 -12.23 -10.44
CA GLY A 166 -6.68 -10.82 -10.82
C GLY A 166 -5.79 -9.96 -9.90
N TYR A 167 -4.96 -10.58 -9.06
CA TYR A 167 -4.07 -9.85 -8.13
C TYR A 167 -3.14 -8.84 -8.84
N ALA A 168 -2.60 -9.19 -10.02
CA ALA A 168 -1.68 -8.33 -10.75
C ALA A 168 -2.36 -7.05 -11.26
N ALA A 169 -3.58 -7.18 -11.80
CA ALA A 169 -4.41 -6.03 -12.18
C ALA A 169 -4.81 -5.17 -10.97
N ARG A 170 -5.07 -5.79 -9.80
CA ARG A 170 -5.28 -5.03 -8.55
C ARG A 170 -4.04 -4.25 -8.13
N ALA A 171 -2.85 -4.82 -8.25
CA ALA A 171 -1.61 -4.12 -7.96
C ALA A 171 -1.40 -2.93 -8.92
N ALA A 172 -1.68 -3.09 -10.21
CA ALA A 172 -1.63 -1.98 -11.18
C ALA A 172 -2.64 -0.86 -10.82
N ARG A 173 -3.86 -1.23 -10.39
CA ARG A 173 -4.85 -0.29 -9.87
C ARG A 173 -4.39 0.45 -8.63
N GLN A 174 -3.72 -0.23 -7.69
CA GLN A 174 -3.14 0.43 -6.52
C GLN A 174 -2.15 1.52 -6.92
N ILE A 175 -1.27 1.24 -7.89
CA ILE A 175 -0.32 2.23 -8.43
C ILE A 175 -1.09 3.40 -9.05
N SER A 176 -2.03 3.14 -9.96
CA SER A 176 -2.86 4.21 -10.56
C SER A 176 -3.53 5.06 -9.47
N HIS A 177 -4.10 4.44 -8.44
CA HIS A 177 -4.69 5.17 -7.31
C HIS A 177 -3.68 6.02 -6.55
N ALA A 178 -2.48 5.50 -6.29
CA ALA A 178 -1.41 6.20 -5.58
C ALA A 178 -0.82 7.40 -6.36
N LEU A 179 -1.05 7.48 -7.67
CA LEU A 179 -0.65 8.65 -8.47
C LEU A 179 -1.49 9.90 -8.17
N LYS A 180 -2.67 9.73 -7.56
CA LYS A 180 -3.66 10.79 -7.35
C LYS A 180 -3.54 11.37 -5.94
N ASP A 181 -3.77 12.68 -5.81
CA ASP A 181 -3.79 13.35 -4.51
C ASP A 181 -5.12 13.05 -3.80
N PRO A 182 -5.12 12.35 -2.65
CA PRO A 182 -6.37 11.96 -1.97
C PRO A 182 -7.21 13.16 -1.54
N SER A 183 -6.57 14.28 -1.17
CA SER A 183 -7.24 15.47 -0.67
C SER A 183 -7.99 16.21 -1.79
N MET A 184 -7.38 16.28 -2.98
CA MET A 184 -7.98 16.90 -4.16
C MET A 184 -9.00 15.99 -4.84
N CYS A 185 -8.84 14.67 -4.68
CA CYS A 185 -9.67 13.65 -5.31
C CYS A 185 -10.80 13.11 -4.42
N ALA A 186 -11.12 13.77 -3.30
CA ALA A 186 -12.15 13.33 -2.36
C ALA A 186 -13.57 13.35 -2.97
N ALA A 187 -13.83 14.28 -3.89
CA ALA A 187 -15.08 14.33 -4.65
C ALA A 187 -15.00 13.47 -5.92
N ALA A 188 -16.15 12.97 -6.38
CA ALA A 188 -16.24 12.33 -7.68
C ALA A 188 -15.81 13.33 -8.77
N SER A 189 -14.92 12.91 -9.67
CA SER A 189 -14.46 13.75 -10.79
C SER A 189 -15.65 14.03 -11.71
N PRO A 190 -16.03 15.30 -11.92
CA PRO A 190 -17.18 15.65 -12.75
C PRO A 190 -16.98 15.16 -14.19
N GLY A 191 -18.00 14.49 -14.75
CA GLY A 191 -18.00 14.05 -16.15
C GLY A 191 -17.13 12.82 -16.47
N GLY A 192 -16.50 12.17 -15.49
CA GLY A 192 -15.85 10.86 -15.67
C GLY A 192 -14.52 10.87 -16.44
N TYR A 193 -13.94 12.04 -16.76
CA TYR A 193 -12.70 12.16 -17.54
C TYR A 193 -11.51 11.42 -16.93
N ARG A 194 -11.40 11.44 -15.60
CA ARG A 194 -10.36 10.67 -14.89
C ARG A 194 -10.49 9.17 -15.13
N ALA A 195 -11.71 8.64 -15.10
CA ALA A 195 -11.95 7.21 -15.29
C ALA A 195 -11.55 6.77 -16.70
N LEU A 196 -11.72 7.64 -17.70
CA LEU A 196 -11.26 7.39 -19.07
C LEU A 196 -9.72 7.23 -19.14
N VAL A 197 -8.97 8.07 -18.44
CA VAL A 197 -7.50 7.98 -18.37
C VAL A 197 -7.08 6.77 -17.54
N ASP A 198 -7.72 6.51 -16.40
CA ASP A 198 -7.47 5.33 -15.57
C ASP A 198 -7.64 4.03 -16.37
N ALA A 199 -8.72 3.90 -17.14
CA ALA A 199 -8.97 2.72 -17.97
C ALA A 199 -7.87 2.53 -19.02
N TRP A 200 -7.45 3.60 -19.71
CA TRP A 200 -6.34 3.51 -20.66
C TRP A 200 -5.02 3.16 -19.98
N LEU A 201 -4.71 3.74 -18.82
CA LEU A 201 -3.50 3.43 -18.04
C LEU A 201 -3.43 1.95 -17.65
N LEU A 202 -4.58 1.37 -17.31
CA LEU A 202 -4.72 -0.03 -16.90
C LEU A 202 -4.90 -0.99 -18.08
N GLY A 203 -5.24 -0.48 -19.27
CA GLY A 203 -5.58 -1.31 -20.43
C GLY A 203 -6.98 -1.93 -20.33
N ASP A 204 -7.84 -1.37 -19.48
CA ASP A 204 -9.24 -1.77 -19.32
C ASP A 204 -10.11 -1.18 -20.46
N ASP A 205 -11.32 -1.72 -20.61
CA ASP A 205 -12.31 -1.18 -21.54
C ASP A 205 -12.69 0.27 -21.16
N PRO A 206 -12.89 1.16 -22.14
CA PRO A 206 -13.20 2.56 -21.86
C PRO A 206 -14.57 2.66 -21.15
N PRO A 207 -14.66 3.42 -20.05
CA PRO A 207 -15.91 3.59 -19.32
C PRO A 207 -16.89 4.44 -20.12
N SER A 208 -18.18 4.27 -19.83
CA SER A 208 -19.20 5.22 -20.27
C SER A 208 -19.08 6.51 -19.46
N ILE A 209 -18.90 7.63 -20.14
CA ILE A 209 -18.85 8.97 -19.55
C ILE A 209 -19.83 9.90 -20.25
N ASP A 210 -20.26 10.97 -19.58
CA ASP A 210 -21.25 11.92 -20.09
C ASP A 210 -20.78 12.58 -21.40
N ASP A 211 -19.51 12.97 -21.49
CA ASP A 211 -18.92 13.52 -22.71
C ASP A 211 -18.43 12.41 -23.66
N THR A 212 -19.38 11.82 -24.39
CA THR A 212 -19.09 10.80 -25.41
C THR A 212 -18.19 11.31 -26.55
N ARG A 213 -18.04 12.63 -26.74
CA ARG A 213 -17.16 13.19 -27.77
C ARG A 213 -15.72 13.18 -27.29
N ALA A 214 -15.47 13.56 -26.04
CA ALA A 214 -14.15 13.44 -25.42
C ALA A 214 -13.69 11.98 -25.39
N ALA A 215 -14.56 11.05 -24.97
CA ALA A 215 -14.25 9.62 -24.96
C ALA A 215 -13.83 9.09 -26.34
N ARG A 216 -14.64 9.36 -27.37
CA ARG A 216 -14.34 8.92 -28.75
C ARG A 216 -13.04 9.54 -29.30
N ARG A 217 -12.78 10.80 -28.97
CA ARG A 217 -11.56 11.49 -29.42
C ARG A 217 -10.32 10.94 -28.73
N PHE A 218 -10.36 10.75 -27.41
CA PHE A 218 -9.26 10.10 -26.69
C PHE A 218 -9.01 8.68 -27.23
N ALA A 219 -10.09 7.94 -27.51
CA ALA A 219 -10.04 6.63 -28.12
C ALA A 219 -9.39 6.63 -29.52
N SER A 220 -9.53 7.70 -30.31
CA SER A 220 -8.92 7.79 -31.64
C SER A 220 -7.45 8.23 -31.65
N TRP A 221 -6.91 8.72 -30.52
CA TRP A 221 -5.50 9.06 -30.42
C TRP A 221 -4.60 7.83 -30.46
N SER A 222 -3.48 7.95 -31.16
CA SER A 222 -2.39 6.95 -31.06
C SER A 222 -1.84 6.88 -29.63
N GLU A 223 -1.24 5.76 -29.27
CA GLU A 223 -0.59 5.57 -27.97
C GLU A 223 0.48 6.65 -27.69
N GLN A 224 1.26 7.03 -28.70
CA GLN A 224 2.26 8.10 -28.59
C GLN A 224 1.61 9.44 -28.20
N TRP A 225 0.46 9.76 -28.82
CA TRP A 225 -0.30 10.97 -28.51
C TRP A 225 -0.89 10.95 -27.11
N ARG A 226 -1.47 9.83 -26.65
CA ARG A 226 -1.99 9.71 -25.28
C ARG A 226 -0.89 9.86 -24.23
N ARG A 227 0.29 9.28 -24.47
CA ARG A 227 1.47 9.45 -23.60
C ARG A 227 1.98 10.89 -23.60
N ALA A 228 2.02 11.55 -24.76
CA ALA A 228 2.41 12.96 -24.84
C ALA A 228 1.41 13.87 -24.12
N TRP A 229 0.12 13.61 -24.30
CA TRP A 229 -0.96 14.30 -23.60
C TRP A 229 -0.85 14.12 -22.09
N LEU A 230 -0.69 12.88 -21.60
CA LEU A 230 -0.59 12.62 -20.16
C LEU A 230 0.60 13.35 -19.53
N ARG A 231 1.75 13.41 -20.22
CA ARG A 231 2.91 14.19 -19.73
C ARG A 231 2.59 15.67 -19.55
N HIS A 232 1.75 16.23 -20.42
CA HIS A 232 1.34 17.63 -20.33
C HIS A 232 0.27 17.86 -19.26
N HIS A 233 -0.72 16.96 -19.15
CA HIS A 233 -1.88 17.08 -18.25
C HIS A 233 -1.74 16.26 -16.96
N PHE A 234 -0.52 15.87 -16.57
CA PHE A 234 -0.32 14.97 -15.43
C PHE A 234 -0.77 15.60 -14.12
N THR A 235 -0.59 16.91 -13.96
CA THR A 235 -0.97 17.65 -12.75
C THR A 235 -2.49 17.65 -12.57
N GLU A 236 -3.22 17.91 -13.64
CA GLU A 236 -4.68 17.93 -13.69
C GLU A 236 -5.22 16.52 -13.45
N TYR A 237 -4.58 15.49 -14.02
CA TYR A 237 -4.89 14.09 -13.73
C TYR A 237 -4.70 13.76 -12.24
N ARG A 238 -3.54 14.09 -11.66
CA ARG A 238 -3.21 13.83 -10.25
C ARG A 238 -4.17 14.53 -9.30
N ASN A 239 -4.55 15.77 -9.61
CA ASN A 239 -5.38 16.61 -8.76
C ASN A 239 -6.89 16.41 -9.05
N CYS A 240 -7.27 15.45 -9.90
CA CYS A 240 -8.65 15.19 -10.29
C CYS A 240 -9.39 16.39 -10.92
N ALA A 241 -8.64 17.26 -11.60
CA ALA A 241 -9.11 18.50 -12.19
C ALA A 241 -9.34 18.42 -13.72
N LEU A 242 -9.21 17.23 -14.32
CA LEU A 242 -9.45 17.03 -15.76
C LEU A 242 -10.87 17.43 -16.15
N GLY A 243 -10.99 18.21 -17.22
CA GLY A 243 -12.24 18.69 -17.79
C GLY A 243 -12.33 18.50 -19.31
N PRO A 244 -13.45 18.92 -19.93
CA PRO A 244 -13.68 18.74 -21.37
C PRO A 244 -12.65 19.45 -22.25
N ASP A 245 -12.08 20.56 -21.78
CA ASP A 245 -11.11 21.35 -22.52
C ASP A 245 -9.76 20.65 -22.67
N ASP A 246 -9.37 19.81 -21.70
CA ASP A 246 -8.12 19.04 -21.75
C ASP A 246 -8.10 18.04 -22.91
N PHE A 247 -9.27 17.61 -23.37
CA PHE A 247 -9.40 16.67 -24.49
C PHE A 247 -9.57 17.37 -25.83
N ARG A 248 -9.57 18.71 -25.91
CA ARG A 248 -9.71 19.43 -27.17
C ARG A 248 -8.37 19.51 -27.91
N PRO A 249 -8.34 19.36 -29.24
CA PRO A 249 -7.13 19.62 -30.00
C PRO A 249 -6.75 21.10 -29.84
N THR A 250 -5.52 21.36 -29.42
CA THR A 250 -4.93 22.70 -29.47
C THR A 250 -4.87 23.12 -30.94
N GLN A 251 -5.76 24.03 -31.37
CA GLN A 251 -5.61 24.63 -32.69
C GLN A 251 -4.28 25.37 -32.72
N PRO A 252 -3.38 25.09 -33.67
CA PRO A 252 -2.21 25.94 -33.85
C PRO A 252 -2.72 27.36 -34.10
N LYS A 253 -2.30 28.32 -33.28
CA LYS A 253 -2.55 29.74 -33.54
C LYS A 253 -2.05 30.01 -34.94
N LYS A 254 -2.97 30.26 -35.88
CA LYS A 254 -2.68 30.62 -37.26
C LYS A 254 -1.88 31.94 -37.17
N HIS A 255 -0.56 31.86 -37.25
CA HIS A 255 0.27 33.06 -37.37
C HIS A 255 -0.19 33.76 -38.65
N ARG A 256 -0.96 34.83 -38.47
CA ARG A 256 -1.40 35.70 -39.55
C ARG A 256 -0.12 36.32 -40.09
N ALA A 257 0.33 35.83 -41.24
CA ALA A 257 1.45 36.45 -41.96
C ALA A 257 1.09 37.93 -42.15
N PRO A 258 2.02 38.87 -41.87
CA PRO A 258 1.77 40.27 -42.14
C PRO A 258 1.51 40.43 -43.62
N GLU A 259 0.35 40.97 -43.94
CA GLU A 259 -0.09 41.35 -45.27
C GLU A 259 0.88 42.42 -45.79
N MET A 260 1.95 41.98 -46.48
CA MET A 260 2.85 42.87 -47.19
C MET A 260 2.06 43.53 -48.31
N SER A 261 1.73 44.79 -48.05
CA SER A 261 1.21 45.81 -48.94
C SER A 261 1.70 45.64 -50.38
N ARG A 262 0.87 45.04 -51.24
CA ARG A 262 0.96 45.13 -52.70
C ARG A 262 0.52 46.54 -53.12
N ARG A 263 1.37 47.53 -52.89
CA ARG A 263 1.25 48.89 -53.45
C ARG A 263 2.63 49.48 -53.71
N ALA A 264 3.29 49.04 -54.78
CA ALA A 264 4.29 49.83 -55.50
C ALA A 264 4.82 49.02 -56.70
N LEU A 265 4.07 48.97 -57.79
CA LEU A 265 4.63 48.78 -59.15
C LEU A 265 3.49 49.02 -60.15
N ASN A 266 3.17 50.30 -60.32
CA ASN A 266 2.52 50.85 -61.52
C ASN A 266 2.83 52.34 -61.55
N ARG A 267 4.08 52.66 -61.93
CA ARG A 267 4.50 53.95 -62.47
C ARG A 267 5.92 53.77 -63.00
N THR A 268 6.01 53.51 -64.30
CA THR A 268 6.90 54.14 -65.30
C THR A 268 6.60 53.48 -66.63
#